data_AF-A0A1J5QFZ3-F1
#
_entry.id   AF-A0A1J5QFZ3-F1
#
_cell.length_a   1.000
_cell.length_b   1.000
_cell.length_c   1.000
_cell.angle_alpha   90.00
_cell.angle_beta   90.00
_cell.angle_gamma   90.00
#
_symmetry.space_group_name_H-M   'P 1'
#
loop_
_entity.id
_entity.type
_entity.pdbx_description
1 polymer ?
#
loop_
_entity_poly.entity_id
_entity_poly.type
_entity_poly.pdbx_seq_one_letter_code
_entity_poly.pdbx_strand_id
1 'polypeptide(L)'
;MAPHQVDIAGGALLLADFTDADYRVTQMKFASKADKTRVVYNHKITMSGIPLEAYDYVVNGKPALEWVMERQAVTTHKDSGIVNDANLWATETMGDASYLLKLFQRVITVSIETMKIVRALPRLDI
;
A
#
# COMPACT_ATOMS: atom_id res chain seq x y z
N MET A 1 -8.78 15.41 3.90
CA MET A 1 -7.99 14.62 4.88
C MET A 1 -6.68 14.25 4.19
N ALA A 2 -5.53 14.65 4.73
CA ALA A 2 -4.24 14.34 4.12
C ALA A 2 -3.89 12.85 4.35
N PRO A 3 -3.19 12.18 3.40
CA PRO A 3 -2.69 10.83 3.62
C PRO A 3 -1.79 10.74 4.85
N HIS A 4 -1.76 9.58 5.50
CA HIS A 4 -0.86 9.31 6.61
C HIS A 4 0.57 9.40 6.08
N GLN A 5 1.38 10.26 6.68
CA GLN A 5 2.76 10.41 6.27
C GLN A 5 3.52 9.15 6.69
N VAL A 6 4.06 8.45 5.69
CA VAL A 6 5.05 7.40 5.89
C VAL A 6 6.41 7.97 5.53
N ASP A 7 7.43 7.56 6.26
CA ASP A 7 8.79 7.91 5.92
C ASP A 7 9.24 7.07 4.72
N ILE A 8 9.82 7.72 3.72
CA ILE A 8 10.45 7.03 2.60
C ILE A 8 11.95 6.96 2.89
N ALA A 9 12.52 5.76 2.89
CA ALA A 9 13.96 5.59 3.05
C ALA A 9 14.70 6.38 1.95
N GLY A 10 15.54 7.35 2.34
CA GLY A 10 16.19 8.31 1.45
C GLY A 10 15.53 9.69 1.35
N GLY A 11 14.34 9.86 1.95
CA GLY A 11 13.66 11.15 2.12
C GLY A 11 12.94 11.68 0.87
N ALA A 12 12.24 12.81 1.04
CA ALA A 12 11.45 13.43 -0.03
C ALA A 12 12.31 13.95 -1.21
N LEU A 13 13.57 14.32 -0.95
CA LEU A 13 14.52 14.73 -1.99
C LEU A 13 14.81 13.59 -2.97
N LEU A 14 14.84 12.34 -2.51
CA LEU A 14 15.04 11.18 -3.37
C LEU A 14 13.88 11.02 -4.37
N LEU A 15 12.64 11.27 -3.95
CA LEU A 15 11.46 11.14 -4.82
C LEU A 15 11.35 12.25 -5.86
N ALA A 16 11.95 13.42 -5.61
CA ALA A 16 11.89 14.56 -6.54
C ALA A 16 12.64 14.28 -7.85
N ASP A 17 13.66 13.42 -7.80
CA ASP A 17 14.46 13.01 -8.96
C ASP A 17 13.93 11.75 -9.66
N PHE A 18 12.80 11.21 -9.21
CA PHE A 18 12.25 9.97 -9.75
C PHE A 18 11.49 10.19 -11.05
N THR A 19 11.72 9.25 -11.97
CA THR A 19 10.97 9.08 -13.20
C THR A 19 9.83 8.06 -13.01
N ASP A 20 8.93 7.96 -13.98
CA ASP A 20 7.83 6.98 -13.94
C ASP A 20 8.32 5.53 -13.76
N ALA A 21 9.47 5.19 -14.33
CA ALA A 21 10.07 3.86 -14.20
C ALA A 21 10.46 3.52 -12.75
N ASP A 22 10.78 4.52 -11.93
CA ASP A 22 11.21 4.35 -10.55
C ASP A 22 10.06 3.98 -9.61
N TYR A 23 8.82 4.25 -10.03
CA TYR A 23 7.61 3.88 -9.31
C TYR A 23 7.07 2.50 -9.68
N ARG A 24 7.71 1.78 -10.60
CA ARG A 24 7.28 0.43 -10.98
C ARG A 24 7.38 -0.54 -9.81
N VAL A 25 6.31 -1.27 -9.54
CA VAL A 25 6.25 -2.33 -8.51
C VAL A 25 6.12 -3.70 -9.16
N THR A 26 6.87 -4.68 -8.65
CA THR A 26 6.66 -6.10 -8.99
C THR A 26 5.82 -6.79 -7.92
N GLN A 27 6.22 -6.68 -6.66
CA GLN A 27 5.49 -7.23 -5.51
C GLN A 27 5.94 -6.49 -4.25
N MET A 28 4.99 -5.87 -3.53
CA MET A 28 5.29 -5.27 -2.23
C MET A 28 5.53 -6.36 -1.18
N LYS A 29 6.45 -6.12 -0.25
CA LYS A 29 6.79 -7.08 0.81
C LYS A 29 7.05 -6.36 2.12
N PHE A 30 6.72 -7.00 3.24
CA PHE A 30 7.24 -6.55 4.53
C PHE A 30 8.76 -6.64 4.55
N ALA A 31 9.42 -5.70 5.24
CA ALA A 31 10.86 -5.74 5.39
C ALA A 31 11.33 -7.01 6.12
N SER A 32 10.52 -7.52 7.05
CA SER A 32 10.68 -8.85 7.64
C SER A 32 9.33 -9.41 8.10
N LYS A 33 9.28 -10.70 8.45
CA LYS A 33 8.06 -11.32 9.01
C LYS A 33 7.66 -10.73 10.36
N ALA A 34 8.61 -10.19 11.12
CA ALA A 34 8.38 -9.63 12.45
C ALA A 34 8.08 -8.12 12.42
N ASP A 35 8.54 -7.41 11.37
CA ASP A 35 8.42 -5.96 11.25
C ASP A 35 7.44 -5.57 10.15
N LYS A 36 6.20 -5.31 10.56
CA LYS A 36 5.13 -4.76 9.71
C LYS A 36 5.12 -3.22 9.66
N THR A 37 6.01 -2.55 10.39
CA THR A 37 6.12 -1.08 10.33
C THR A 37 6.83 -0.60 9.05
N ARG A 38 7.42 -1.54 8.30
CA ARG A 38 8.20 -1.30 7.10
C ARG A 38 7.73 -2.17 5.94
N VAL A 39 7.46 -1.53 4.80
CA VAL A 39 7.09 -2.18 3.53
C VAL A 39 8.07 -1.77 2.45
N VAL A 40 8.73 -2.77 1.86
CA VAL A 40 9.54 -2.63 0.65
C VAL A 40 8.57 -2.59 -0.53
N TYR A 41 8.47 -1.43 -1.16
CA TYR A 41 7.62 -1.23 -2.34
C TYR A 41 8.34 -1.76 -3.59
N ASN A 42 9.60 -1.36 -3.78
CA ASN A 42 10.48 -1.90 -4.81
C ASN A 42 11.95 -1.75 -4.38
N HIS A 43 12.91 -1.93 -5.30
CA HIS A 43 14.34 -1.82 -5.00
C HIS A 43 14.82 -0.40 -4.66
N LYS A 44 14.02 0.64 -4.94
CA LYS A 44 14.32 2.05 -4.68
C LYS A 44 13.51 2.63 -3.51
N ILE A 45 12.30 2.14 -3.30
CA ILE A 45 11.32 2.71 -2.37
C ILE A 45 11.05 1.73 -1.24
N THR A 46 11.31 2.17 -0.01
CA THR A 46 10.88 1.50 1.21
C THR A 46 10.11 2.50 2.07
N MET A 47 8.88 2.14 2.44
CA MET A 47 8.04 2.89 3.36
C MET A 47 8.30 2.40 4.78
N SER A 48 8.46 3.32 5.73
CA SER A 48 8.61 3.06 7.16
C SER A 48 7.67 3.93 7.99
N GLY A 49 7.50 3.58 9.27
CA GLY A 49 6.63 4.30 10.18
C GLY A 49 5.15 3.96 10.01
N ILE A 50 4.82 2.83 9.37
CA ILE A 50 3.42 2.39 9.22
C ILE A 50 2.88 1.98 10.60
N PRO A 51 1.81 2.62 11.11
CA PRO A 51 1.24 2.26 12.42
C PRO A 51 0.69 0.84 12.41
N LEU A 52 1.00 0.06 13.44
CA LEU A 52 0.55 -1.33 13.52
C LEU A 52 -0.99 -1.44 13.58
N GLU A 53 -1.67 -0.47 14.16
CA GLU A 53 -3.14 -0.41 14.19
C GLU A 53 -3.79 -0.27 12.81
N ALA A 54 -3.03 0.16 11.78
CA ALA A 54 -3.54 0.18 10.42
C ALA A 54 -3.84 -1.24 9.90
N TYR A 55 -3.23 -2.28 10.47
CA TYR A 55 -3.50 -3.67 10.11
C TYR A 55 -4.73 -4.26 10.82
N ASP A 56 -5.31 -3.56 11.80
CA ASP A 56 -6.52 -4.01 12.51
C ASP A 56 -7.77 -3.95 11.63
N TYR A 57 -7.75 -3.11 10.59
CA TYR A 57 -8.85 -3.05 9.63
C TYR A 57 -8.82 -4.26 8.68
N VAL A 58 -9.57 -5.29 9.05
CA VAL A 58 -9.65 -6.56 8.33
C VAL A 58 -10.91 -6.60 7.45
N VAL A 59 -10.72 -6.94 6.17
CA VAL A 59 -11.80 -7.13 5.19
C VAL A 59 -11.66 -8.54 4.61
N ASN A 60 -12.72 -9.33 4.69
CA ASN A 60 -12.75 -10.70 4.18
C ASN A 60 -11.57 -11.57 4.71
N GLY A 61 -11.26 -11.46 6.00
CA GLY A 61 -10.25 -12.27 6.69
C GLY A 61 -8.79 -11.83 6.51
N LYS A 62 -8.52 -10.70 5.82
CA LYS A 62 -7.16 -10.15 5.65
C LYS A 62 -7.13 -8.63 5.87
N PRO A 63 -6.06 -8.06 6.45
CA PRO A 63 -5.90 -6.60 6.56
C PRO A 63 -6.01 -5.91 5.20
N ALA A 64 -6.67 -4.75 5.16
CA ALA A 64 -6.83 -3.98 3.92
C ALA A 64 -5.50 -3.65 3.23
N LEU A 65 -4.45 -3.36 4.01
CA LEU A 65 -3.10 -3.10 3.48
C LEU A 65 -2.52 -4.33 2.77
N GLU A 66 -2.72 -5.53 3.35
CA GLU A 66 -2.24 -6.78 2.75
C GLU A 66 -2.98 -7.11 1.45
N TRP A 67 -4.26 -6.73 1.32
CA TRP A 67 -4.97 -6.81 0.04
C TRP A 67 -4.35 -5.93 -1.04
N VAL A 68 -3.91 -4.71 -0.70
CA VAL A 68 -3.23 -3.83 -1.64
C VAL A 68 -1.88 -4.42 -2.05
N MET A 69 -1.09 -4.91 -1.09
CA MET A 69 0.20 -5.56 -1.37
C MET A 69 0.07 -6.77 -2.30
N GLU A 70 -1.00 -7.54 -2.17
CA GLU A 70 -1.26 -8.72 -3.00
C GLU A 70 -1.76 -8.35 -4.40
N ARG A 71 -2.69 -7.39 -4.51
CA ARG A 71 -3.35 -7.07 -5.78
C ARG A 71 -2.59 -6.08 -6.64
N GLN A 72 -1.86 -5.15 -6.03
CA GLN A 72 -1.09 -4.12 -6.74
C GLN A 72 0.32 -4.64 -7.06
N ALA A 73 0.35 -5.67 -7.91
CA ALA A 73 1.52 -6.44 -8.24
C ALA A 73 1.53 -6.85 -9.72
N VAL A 74 2.67 -7.35 -10.18
CA VAL A 74 2.77 -8.04 -11.48
C VAL A 74 2.60 -9.53 -11.21
N THR A 75 1.54 -10.11 -11.76
CA THR A 75 1.22 -11.54 -11.63
C THR A 75 1.02 -12.16 -13.00
N THR A 76 1.32 -13.45 -13.12
CA THR A 76 1.08 -14.22 -14.35
C THR A 76 0.20 -15.41 -14.01
N HIS A 77 -0.94 -15.51 -14.67
CA HIS A 77 -1.83 -16.65 -14.51
C HIS A 77 -1.16 -17.89 -15.11
N LYS A 78 -0.99 -18.94 -14.32
CA LYS A 78 -0.16 -20.11 -14.70
C LYS A 78 -0.67 -20.82 -15.94
N ASP A 79 -1.98 -21.02 -16.05
CA ASP A 79 -2.55 -21.84 -17.12
C ASP A 79 -2.72 -21.08 -18.43
N SER A 80 -3.00 -19.77 -18.34
CA SER A 80 -3.25 -18.94 -19.54
C SER A 80 -2.05 -18.12 -19.97
N GLY A 81 -1.02 -17.98 -19.12
CA GLY A 81 0.12 -17.10 -19.37
C GLY A 81 -0.20 -15.59 -19.36
N ILE A 82 -1.45 -15.21 -19.04
CA ILE A 82 -1.87 -13.82 -19.05
C ILE A 82 -1.18 -13.08 -17.90
N VAL A 83 -0.43 -12.03 -18.26
CA VAL A 83 0.21 -11.13 -17.30
C VAL A 83 -0.78 -10.05 -16.90
N ASN A 84 -1.02 -9.94 -15.59
CA ASN A 84 -1.71 -8.83 -14.98
C ASN A 84 -0.66 -7.90 -14.35
N ASP A 85 -0.47 -6.72 -14.95
CA ASP A 85 0.46 -5.71 -14.50
C ASP A 85 -0.31 -4.47 -14.01
N ALA A 86 -0.41 -4.31 -12.69
CA ALA A 86 -1.09 -3.18 -12.07
C ALA A 86 -0.49 -1.81 -12.43
N ASN A 87 0.79 -1.75 -12.84
CA ASN A 87 1.45 -0.49 -13.21
C ASN A 87 0.86 0.08 -14.51
N LEU A 88 0.34 -0.76 -15.42
CA LEU A 88 -0.28 -0.29 -16.67
C LEU A 88 -1.50 0.58 -16.37
N TRP A 89 -2.31 0.23 -15.37
CA TRP A 89 -3.43 1.08 -14.95
C TRP A 89 -2.96 2.44 -14.43
N ALA A 90 -1.88 2.45 -13.66
CA ALA A 90 -1.29 3.68 -13.11
C ALA A 90 -0.80 4.61 -14.24
N THR A 91 -0.12 4.07 -15.26
CA THR A 91 0.45 4.87 -16.35
C THR A 91 -0.55 5.20 -17.46
N GLU A 92 -1.34 4.23 -17.91
CA GLU A 92 -2.19 4.37 -19.09
C GLU A 92 -3.55 4.98 -18.77
N THR A 93 -4.10 4.70 -17.59
CA THR A 93 -5.43 5.20 -17.21
C THR A 93 -5.37 6.36 -16.23
N MET A 94 -4.54 6.27 -15.20
CA MET A 94 -4.44 7.33 -14.18
C MET A 94 -3.47 8.46 -14.59
N GLY A 95 -2.56 8.20 -15.53
CA GLY A 95 -1.50 9.16 -15.90
C GLY A 95 -0.56 9.53 -14.75
N ASP A 96 -0.41 8.63 -13.76
CA ASP A 96 0.38 8.84 -12.55
C ASP A 96 1.07 7.54 -12.15
N ALA A 97 2.35 7.39 -12.52
CA ALA A 97 3.13 6.20 -12.19
C ALA A 97 3.24 5.94 -10.67
N SER A 98 3.15 6.99 -9.86
CA SER A 98 3.18 6.89 -8.39
C SER A 98 1.83 6.51 -7.77
N TYR A 99 0.80 6.30 -8.59
CA TYR A 99 -0.56 6.01 -8.13
C TYR A 99 -0.63 4.85 -7.14
N LEU A 100 0.07 3.75 -7.39
CA LEU A 100 0.04 2.55 -6.53
C LEU A 100 0.67 2.82 -5.16
N LEU A 101 1.75 3.60 -5.12
CA LEU A 101 2.37 4.06 -3.87
C LEU A 101 1.40 4.94 -3.07
N LYS A 102 0.78 5.93 -3.73
CA LYS A 102 -0.21 6.83 -3.12
C LYS A 102 -1.44 6.07 -2.65
N LEU A 103 -1.90 5.07 -3.40
CA LEU A 103 -3.02 4.21 -3.03
C LEU A 103 -2.72 3.49 -1.72
N PHE A 104 -1.55 2.88 -1.59
CA PHE A 104 -1.14 2.21 -0.35
C PHE A 104 -1.14 3.18 0.83
N GLN A 105 -0.55 4.38 0.68
CA GLN A 105 -0.54 5.42 1.71
C GLN A 105 -1.94 5.87 2.13
N ARG A 106 -2.86 6.02 1.17
CA ARG A 106 -4.27 6.38 1.46
C ARG A 106 -4.98 5.25 2.20
N VAL A 107 -4.70 4.00 1.87
CA VAL A 107 -5.30 2.83 2.53
C VAL A 107 -4.81 2.70 3.98
N ILE A 108 -3.58 3.13 4.31
CA ILE A 108 -3.15 3.29 5.71
C ILE A 108 -4.09 4.23 6.46
N THR A 109 -4.34 5.43 5.92
CA THR A 109 -5.24 6.41 6.54
C THR A 109 -6.66 5.87 6.68
N VAL A 110 -7.21 5.29 5.61
CA VAL A 110 -8.56 4.71 5.63
C VAL A 110 -8.66 3.69 6.76
N SER A 111 -7.66 2.82 6.89
CA SER A 111 -7.67 1.76 7.92
C SER A 111 -7.69 2.34 9.34
N ILE A 112 -6.83 3.33 9.62
CA ILE A 112 -6.78 4.00 10.92
C ILE A 112 -8.10 4.72 11.23
N GLU A 113 -8.60 5.51 10.28
CA GLU A 113 -9.84 6.28 10.49
C GLU A 113 -11.07 5.40 10.61
N THR A 114 -11.14 4.30 9.84
CA THR A 114 -12.20 3.30 10.00
C THR A 114 -12.16 2.69 11.39
N MET A 115 -11.00 2.30 11.90
CA MET A 115 -10.90 1.73 13.24
C MET A 115 -11.24 2.74 14.34
N LYS A 116 -10.93 4.02 14.17
CA LYS A 116 -11.39 5.09 15.08
C LYS A 116 -12.92 5.16 15.13
N ILE A 117 -13.59 5.14 13.97
CA ILE A 117 -15.05 5.17 13.89
C ILE A 117 -15.65 3.93 14.57
N VAL A 118 -15.13 2.74 14.26
CA VAL A 118 -15.61 1.47 14.84
C VAL A 118 -15.46 1.47 16.36
N ARG A 119 -14.30 1.91 16.88
CA ARG A 119 -14.04 2.01 18.33
C ARG A 119 -14.92 3.06 19.03
N ALA A 120 -15.43 4.05 18.29
CA ALA A 120 -16.32 5.08 18.79
C ALA A 120 -17.81 4.71 18.74
N LEU A 121 -18.18 3.55 18.17
CA LEU A 121 -19.57 3.09 18.15
C LEU A 121 -20.09 2.87 19.59
N PRO A 122 -21.36 3.17 19.86
CA PRO A 122 -21.97 2.90 21.15
C PRO A 122 -21.94 1.39 21.44
N ARG A 123 -21.99 1.04 22.73
CA ARG A 123 -22.17 -0.36 23.13
C ARG A 123 -23.48 -0.87 22.53
N LEU A 124 -23.45 -2.12 22.07
CA LEU A 124 -24.65 -2.80 21.62
C LEU A 124 -25.58 -2.97 22.82
N ASP A 125 -26.77 -2.40 22.72
CA ASP A 125 -27.87 -2.66 23.63
C ASP A 125 -28.53 -3.97 23.19
N ILE A 126 -28.68 -4.92 24.12
CA ILE A 126 -29.21 -6.28 23.87
C ILE A 126 -30.46 -6.48 24.71
#